data_AF-A0A382SED6-F1
#
_entry.id   AF-A0A382SED6-F1
#
_cell.length_a   1.000
_cell.length_b   1.000
_cell.length_c   1.000
_cell.angle_alpha   90.00
_cell.angle_beta   90.00
_cell.angle_gamma   90.00
#
_symmetry.space_group_name_H-M   'P 1'
#
loop_
_entity.id
_entity.type
_entity.pdbx_description
1 polymer ?
#
loop_
_entity_poly.entity_id
_entity_poly.type
_entity_poly.pdbx_seq_one_letter_code
_entity_poly.pdbx_strand_id
1 'polypeptide(L)'
;MSLSGKLEKDVKATTANKLLVICIDRDDDLGRKTGIPTPVVGRDACIEAAQRLALEDPEDADSNSIFFAIKTYEDLVSKGYKAQVVTVTGVENRGVQADEKVASEIKSVLKKFSANGAVIVSDGEDDEMVIPVIQ
;
A
#
# COMPACT_ATOMS: atom_id res chain seq x y z
N MET A 1 -6.89 -22.35 -4.59
CA MET A 1 -6.39 -21.75 -3.33
C MET A 1 -6.94 -20.33 -3.25
N SER A 2 -7.38 -19.87 -2.08
CA SER A 2 -7.71 -18.44 -1.93
C SER A 2 -6.44 -17.59 -2.01
N LEU A 3 -6.55 -16.33 -2.44
CA LEU A 3 -5.45 -15.35 -2.44
C LEU A 3 -4.76 -15.28 -1.07
N SER A 4 -5.57 -15.26 0.00
CA SER A 4 -5.10 -15.26 1.39
C SER A 4 -4.26 -16.50 1.75
N GLY A 5 -4.62 -17.69 1.23
CA GLY A 5 -3.86 -18.93 1.47
C GLY A 5 -2.55 -19.02 0.68
N LYS A 6 -2.48 -18.41 -0.52
CA LYS A 6 -1.22 -18.30 -1.27
C LYS A 6 -0.26 -17.35 -0.56
N LEU A 7 -0.73 -16.16 -0.17
CA LEU A 7 0.08 -15.16 0.55
C LEU A 7 0.70 -15.73 1.82
N GLU A 8 -0.07 -16.46 2.63
CA GLU A 8 0.47 -17.11 3.83
C GLU A 8 1.60 -18.10 3.53
N LYS A 9 1.42 -18.93 2.49
CA LYS A 9 2.42 -19.92 2.09
C LYS A 9 3.71 -19.22 1.66
N ASP A 10 3.58 -18.15 0.88
CA ASP A 10 4.70 -17.38 0.36
C ASP A 10 5.43 -16.68 1.52
N VAL A 11 4.72 -16.02 2.44
CA VAL A 11 5.31 -15.42 3.64
C VAL A 11 6.02 -16.46 4.51
N LYS A 12 5.39 -17.60 4.80
CA LYS A 12 6.00 -18.70 5.59
C LYS A 12 7.22 -19.32 4.93
N ALA A 13 7.33 -19.26 3.60
CA ALA A 13 8.51 -19.71 2.87
C ALA A 13 9.69 -18.73 2.99
N THR A 14 9.45 -17.51 3.47
CA THR A 14 10.48 -16.50 3.73
C THR A 14 10.85 -16.43 5.22
N THR A 15 11.91 -15.67 5.54
CA THR A 15 12.29 -15.32 6.92
C THR A 15 11.56 -14.07 7.44
N ALA A 16 10.62 -13.52 6.66
CA ALA A 16 9.91 -12.29 7.02
C ALA A 16 9.00 -12.51 8.23
N ASN A 17 9.16 -11.65 9.25
CA ASN A 17 8.38 -11.69 10.49
C ASN A 17 7.72 -10.35 10.81
N LYS A 18 8.06 -9.29 10.06
CA LYS A 18 7.43 -7.98 10.08
C LYS A 18 7.08 -7.58 8.66
N LEU A 19 5.78 -7.46 8.38
CA LEU A 19 5.26 -7.20 7.05
C LEU A 19 4.78 -5.76 6.92
N LEU A 20 5.15 -5.11 5.82
CA LEU A 20 4.55 -3.85 5.42
C LEU A 20 3.58 -4.12 4.27
N VAL A 21 2.29 -3.89 4.49
CA VAL A 21 1.27 -3.94 3.44
C VAL A 21 1.22 -2.56 2.80
N ILE A 22 1.57 -2.47 1.52
CA ILE A 22 1.76 -1.22 0.79
C ILE A 22 0.70 -1.15 -0.30
N CYS A 23 -0.23 -0.21 -0.19
CA CYS A 23 -1.07 0.22 -1.30
C CYS A 23 -0.32 1.30 -2.08
N ILE A 24 -0.30 1.17 -3.40
CA ILE A 24 0.40 2.08 -4.31
C ILE A 24 -0.67 2.77 -5.16
N ASP A 25 -0.51 4.08 -5.35
CA ASP A 25 -1.29 4.92 -6.28
C ASP A 25 -0.25 5.79 -7.00
N ARG A 26 0.16 5.39 -8.20
CA ARG A 26 1.32 5.99 -8.87
C ARG A 26 1.07 7.41 -9.39
N ASP A 27 -0.17 7.76 -9.71
CA ASP A 27 -0.55 9.07 -10.27
C ASP A 27 -1.18 10.04 -9.26
N ASP A 28 -1.11 9.70 -7.97
CA ASP A 28 -1.46 10.57 -6.86
C ASP A 28 -2.94 10.93 -6.84
N ASP A 29 -3.82 10.03 -7.27
CA ASP A 29 -5.26 10.26 -7.29
C ASP A 29 -5.81 10.52 -5.88
N LEU A 30 -5.31 9.80 -4.87
CA LEU A 30 -5.60 10.10 -3.47
C LEU A 30 -5.22 11.55 -3.11
N GLY A 31 -3.98 11.97 -3.41
CA GLY A 31 -3.49 13.31 -3.07
C GLY A 31 -4.24 14.41 -3.81
N ARG A 32 -4.40 14.27 -5.13
CA ARG A 32 -5.06 15.25 -6.01
C ARG A 32 -6.55 15.41 -5.72
N LYS A 33 -7.27 14.29 -5.52
CA LYS A 33 -8.73 14.31 -5.37
C LYS A 33 -9.15 14.62 -3.93
N THR A 34 -8.38 14.20 -2.94
CA THR A 34 -8.78 14.34 -1.52
C THR A 34 -8.01 15.39 -0.72
N GLY A 35 -6.81 15.77 -1.18
CA GLY A 35 -5.89 16.64 -0.43
C GLY A 35 -5.19 15.97 0.76
N ILE A 36 -5.33 14.65 0.91
CA ILE A 36 -4.68 13.89 1.99
C ILE A 36 -3.19 13.69 1.66
N PRO A 37 -2.26 14.10 2.55
CA PRO A 37 -0.83 13.93 2.31
C PRO A 37 -0.39 12.48 2.54
N THR A 38 0.55 12.03 1.73
CA THR A 38 1.18 10.71 1.81
C THR A 38 2.59 10.76 2.41
N PRO A 39 3.09 9.68 3.03
CA PRO A 39 2.43 8.37 3.17
C PRO A 39 1.33 8.36 4.25
N VAL A 40 0.21 7.71 3.95
CA VAL A 40 -0.87 7.46 4.91
C VAL A 40 -0.56 6.16 5.65
N VAL A 41 -0.19 6.25 6.92
CA VAL A 41 0.26 5.09 7.71
C VAL A 41 -0.77 4.75 8.77
N GLY A 42 -1.18 3.48 8.83
CA GLY A 42 -2.10 2.99 9.87
C GLY A 42 -3.46 2.63 9.32
N ARG A 43 -4.08 1.64 9.96
CA ARG A 43 -5.39 1.10 9.57
C ARG A 43 -6.45 2.20 9.47
N ASP A 44 -6.63 2.96 10.53
CA ASP A 44 -7.73 3.93 10.61
C ASP A 44 -7.49 5.12 9.66
N ALA A 45 -6.23 5.55 9.52
CA ALA A 45 -5.85 6.59 8.58
C ALA A 45 -6.09 6.16 7.11
N CYS A 46 -5.75 4.91 6.77
CA CYS A 46 -6.05 4.36 5.45
C CYS A 46 -7.56 4.22 5.21
N ILE A 47 -8.37 3.89 6.23
CA ILE A 47 -9.84 3.82 6.09
C ILE A 47 -10.40 5.20 5.77
N GLU A 48 -9.97 6.23 6.51
CA GLU A 48 -10.39 7.61 6.28
C GLU A 48 -10.01 8.07 4.86
N ALA A 49 -8.78 7.78 4.42
CA ALA A 49 -8.31 8.08 3.08
C ALA A 49 -9.15 7.40 1.99
N ALA A 50 -9.40 6.09 2.12
CA ALA A 50 -10.21 5.33 1.17
C ALA A 50 -11.67 5.83 1.10
N GLN A 51 -12.26 6.13 2.26
CA GLN A 51 -13.62 6.69 2.33
C GLN A 51 -13.69 8.06 1.67
N ARG A 52 -12.69 8.92 1.91
CA ARG A 52 -12.63 10.25 1.31
C ARG A 52 -12.51 10.15 -0.21
N LEU A 53 -11.63 9.28 -0.71
CA LEU A 53 -11.43 9.08 -2.14
C LEU A 53 -12.70 8.53 -2.80
N ALA A 54 -13.32 7.49 -2.23
CA ALA A 54 -14.56 6.91 -2.75
C ALA A 54 -15.75 7.89 -2.76
N LEU A 55 -15.75 8.89 -1.87
CA LEU A 55 -16.77 9.95 -1.85
C LEU A 55 -16.51 11.04 -2.89
N GLU A 56 -15.25 11.37 -3.17
CA GLU A 56 -14.88 12.39 -4.16
C GLU A 56 -14.92 11.83 -5.59
N ASP A 57 -14.47 10.59 -5.80
CA ASP A 57 -14.51 9.89 -7.09
C ASP A 57 -14.85 8.40 -6.90
N PRO A 58 -16.14 8.02 -6.98
CA PRO A 58 -16.59 6.65 -6.81
C PRO A 58 -16.15 5.67 -7.93
N GLU A 59 -15.72 6.18 -9.09
CA GLU A 59 -15.28 5.35 -10.22
C GLU A 59 -13.79 4.99 -10.12
N ASP A 60 -13.07 5.65 -9.20
CA ASP A 60 -11.66 5.44 -8.91
C ASP A 60 -11.40 4.09 -8.23
N ALA A 61 -10.49 3.31 -8.82
CA ALA A 61 -10.12 1.99 -8.34
C ALA A 61 -9.16 2.02 -7.13
N ASP A 62 -8.43 3.12 -6.90
CA ASP A 62 -7.49 3.26 -5.78
C ASP A 62 -8.18 3.14 -4.43
N SER A 63 -9.41 3.66 -4.32
CA SER A 63 -10.22 3.51 -3.11
C SER A 63 -10.40 2.03 -2.72
N ASN A 64 -10.66 1.17 -3.70
CA ASN A 64 -10.80 -0.27 -3.50
C ASN A 64 -9.47 -0.95 -3.19
N SER A 65 -8.37 -0.49 -3.80
CA SER A 65 -7.01 -0.97 -3.49
C SER A 65 -6.62 -0.67 -2.05
N ILE A 66 -6.93 0.53 -1.54
CA ILE A 66 -6.69 0.88 -0.14
C ILE A 66 -7.52 -0.02 0.78
N PHE A 67 -8.81 -0.23 0.49
CA PHE A 67 -9.65 -1.16 1.27
C PHE A 67 -9.11 -2.60 1.24
N PHE A 68 -8.58 -3.06 0.11
CA PHE A 68 -7.98 -4.38 -0.01
C PHE A 68 -6.67 -4.49 0.79
N ALA A 69 -5.85 -3.45 0.82
CA ALA A 69 -4.66 -3.38 1.65
C ALA A 69 -5.00 -3.43 3.15
N ILE A 70 -6.03 -2.70 3.59
CA ILE A 70 -6.53 -2.75 4.98
C ILE A 70 -6.98 -4.17 5.33
N LYS A 71 -7.79 -4.80 4.48
CA LYS A 71 -8.25 -6.18 4.70
C LYS A 71 -7.09 -7.16 4.77
N THR A 72 -6.11 -7.03 3.89
CA THR A 72 -4.90 -7.86 3.87
C THR A 72 -4.10 -7.71 5.16
N TYR A 73 -3.96 -6.48 5.66
CA TYR A 73 -3.35 -6.20 6.95
C TYR A 73 -4.12 -6.85 8.10
N GLU A 74 -5.44 -6.72 8.15
CA GLU A 74 -6.27 -7.33 9.21
C GLU A 74 -6.15 -8.86 9.20
N ASP A 75 -6.20 -9.47 8.01
CA ASP A 75 -6.00 -10.91 7.83
C ASP A 75 -4.64 -11.35 8.40
N LEU A 76 -3.56 -10.62 8.11
CA LEU A 76 -2.22 -10.92 8.61
C LEU A 76 -2.13 -10.78 10.14
N VAL A 77 -2.66 -9.70 10.70
CA VAL A 77 -2.67 -9.48 12.15
C VAL A 77 -3.47 -10.57 12.87
N SER A 78 -4.65 -10.94 12.33
CA SER A 78 -5.50 -11.99 12.91
C SER A 78 -4.81 -13.35 12.97
N LYS A 79 -3.85 -13.59 12.07
CA LYS A 79 -3.03 -14.81 12.00
C LYS A 79 -1.74 -14.73 12.82
N GLY A 80 -1.53 -13.63 13.55
CA GLY A 80 -0.40 -13.43 14.45
C GLY A 80 0.86 -12.82 13.82
N TYR A 81 0.79 -12.35 12.57
CA TYR A 81 1.91 -11.63 11.96
C TYR A 81 2.02 -10.21 12.52
N LYS A 82 3.25 -9.70 12.65
CA LYS A 82 3.48 -8.27 12.93
C LYS A 82 3.38 -7.52 11.61
N ALA A 83 2.24 -6.90 11.35
CA ALA A 83 2.02 -6.15 10.10
C ALA A 83 1.81 -4.65 10.37
N GLN A 84 2.01 -3.84 9.34
CA GLN A 84 1.62 -2.44 9.27
C GLN A 84 1.07 -2.16 7.87
N VAL A 85 0.00 -1.39 7.76
CA VAL A 85 -0.53 -0.91 6.46
C VAL A 85 -0.10 0.52 6.19
N VAL A 86 0.19 0.81 4.93
CA VAL A 86 0.48 2.13 4.39
C VAL A 86 -0.09 2.30 2.99
N THR A 87 -0.59 3.50 2.68
CA THR A 87 -0.83 3.96 1.31
C THR A 87 0.23 4.99 0.94
N VAL A 88 0.89 4.78 -0.19
CA VAL A 88 1.92 5.68 -0.74
C VAL A 88 1.49 6.13 -2.12
N THR A 89 1.84 7.36 -2.48
CA THR A 89 1.51 7.89 -3.80
C THR A 89 2.73 8.34 -4.58
N GLY A 90 2.63 8.29 -5.90
CA GLY A 90 3.56 8.93 -6.80
C GLY A 90 3.21 10.40 -7.03
N VAL A 91 3.26 10.83 -8.28
CA VAL A 91 2.92 12.20 -8.71
C VAL A 91 2.06 12.14 -9.97
N GLU A 92 1.23 13.16 -10.17
CA GLU A 92 0.30 13.29 -11.30
C GLU A 92 0.85 12.87 -12.68
N ASN A 93 2.07 13.33 -13.00
CA ASN A 93 2.68 13.09 -14.31
C ASN A 93 3.38 11.73 -14.45
N ARG A 94 3.30 10.88 -13.41
CA ARG A 94 3.89 9.54 -13.36
C ARG A 94 5.40 9.54 -13.68
N GLY A 95 5.93 8.40 -14.10
CA GLY A 95 7.32 8.25 -14.52
C GLY A 95 8.30 8.18 -13.35
N VAL A 96 9.57 8.50 -13.63
CA VAL A 96 10.66 8.33 -12.65
C VAL A 96 10.41 9.15 -11.39
N GLN A 97 9.83 10.35 -11.48
CA GLN A 97 9.53 11.16 -10.29
C GLN A 97 8.48 10.52 -9.38
N ALA A 98 7.49 9.83 -9.96
CA ALA A 98 6.51 9.08 -9.18
C ALA A 98 7.20 7.93 -8.44
N ASP A 99 8.04 7.19 -9.13
CA ASP A 99 8.78 6.06 -8.56
C ASP A 99 9.73 6.52 -7.44
N GLU A 100 10.42 7.66 -7.63
CA GLU A 100 11.28 8.28 -6.62
C GLU A 100 10.50 8.72 -5.37
N LYS A 101 9.31 9.31 -5.54
CA LYS A 101 8.45 9.72 -4.42
C LYS A 101 7.96 8.50 -3.64
N VAL A 102 7.42 7.48 -4.32
CA VAL A 102 6.98 6.23 -3.70
C VAL A 102 8.12 5.59 -2.90
N ALA A 103 9.30 5.46 -3.50
CA ALA A 103 10.46 4.89 -2.82
C ALA A 103 10.91 5.71 -1.59
N SER A 104 10.85 7.04 -1.68
CA SER A 104 11.12 7.95 -0.57
C SER A 104 10.13 7.77 0.58
N GLU A 105 8.83 7.70 0.27
CA GLU A 105 7.77 7.51 1.25
C GLU A 105 7.92 6.17 1.99
N ILE A 106 8.11 5.08 1.25
CA ILE A 106 8.34 3.75 1.82
C ILE A 106 9.60 3.77 2.72
N LYS A 107 10.70 4.36 2.27
CA LYS A 107 11.92 4.52 3.10
C LYS A 107 11.65 5.28 4.40
N SER A 108 10.80 6.30 4.36
CA SER A 108 10.43 7.06 5.55
C SER A 108 9.64 6.22 6.56
N VAL A 109 8.77 5.33 6.07
CA VAL A 109 7.98 4.40 6.90
C VAL A 109 8.87 3.31 7.47
N LEU A 110 9.79 2.74 6.68
CA LEU A 110 10.71 1.70 7.13
C LEU A 110 11.66 2.16 8.26
N LYS A 111 11.97 3.46 8.34
CA LYS A 111 12.72 4.04 9.47
C LYS A 111 11.96 3.95 10.80
N LYS A 112 10.63 3.98 10.77
CA LYS A 112 9.75 3.89 11.95
C LYS A 112 9.30 2.45 12.21
N PHE A 113 9.05 1.71 11.14
CA PHE A 113 8.61 0.32 11.17
C PHE A 113 9.56 -0.54 10.33
N SER A 114 10.56 -1.15 10.98
CA SER A 114 11.58 -1.97 10.32
C SER A 114 11.01 -3.31 9.85
N ALA A 115 10.23 -3.28 8.77
CA ALA A 115 9.72 -4.45 8.07
C ALA A 115 10.86 -5.19 7.37
N ASN A 116 10.71 -6.50 7.24
CA ASN A 116 11.61 -7.38 6.49
C ASN A 116 10.86 -8.23 5.45
N GLY A 117 9.60 -7.89 5.19
CA GLY A 117 8.82 -8.35 4.06
C GLY A 117 7.78 -7.30 3.69
N ALA A 118 7.34 -7.33 2.43
CA ALA A 118 6.31 -6.44 1.93
C ALA A 118 5.21 -7.24 1.24
N VAL A 119 3.99 -6.74 1.34
CA VAL A 119 2.84 -7.20 0.56
C VAL A 119 2.35 -6.01 -0.24
N ILE A 120 2.47 -6.08 -1.56
CA ILE A 120 2.13 -4.97 -2.45
C ILE A 120 0.70 -5.17 -2.92
N VAL A 121 -0.09 -4.09 -2.86
CA VAL A 121 -1.45 -3.98 -3.35
C VAL A 121 -1.48 -2.84 -4.35
N SER A 122 -2.07 -3.12 -5.52
CA SER A 122 -2.10 -2.24 -6.68
C SER A 122 -3.39 -2.53 -7.44
N ASP A 123 -3.91 -1.53 -8.14
CA ASP A 123 -5.14 -1.65 -8.93
C ASP A 123 -4.90 -2.09 -10.39
N GLY A 124 -3.65 -1.99 -10.88
CA GLY A 124 -3.29 -2.31 -12.25
C GLY A 124 -1.79 -2.27 -12.57
N GLU A 125 -1.47 -2.57 -13.84
CA GLU A 125 -0.10 -2.70 -14.33
C GLU A 125 0.76 -1.44 -14.12
N ASP A 126 0.16 -0.25 -14.18
CA ASP A 126 0.91 1.01 -14.06
C ASP A 126 1.53 1.19 -12.67
N ASP A 127 0.79 0.85 -11.63
CA ASP A 127 1.30 0.84 -10.25
C ASP A 127 2.39 -0.21 -10.06
N GLU A 128 2.23 -1.40 -10.63
CA GLU A 128 3.21 -2.50 -10.48
C GLU A 128 4.59 -2.13 -11.06
N MET A 129 4.68 -1.13 -11.95
CA MET A 129 5.93 -0.62 -12.50
C MET A 129 6.89 -0.06 -11.44
N VAL A 130 6.39 0.30 -10.25
CA VAL A 130 7.22 0.81 -9.15
C VAL A 130 7.88 -0.29 -8.32
N ILE A 131 7.45 -1.56 -8.45
CA ILE A 131 7.97 -2.68 -7.66
C ILE A 131 9.51 -2.80 -7.73
N PRO A 132 10.19 -2.63 -8.88
CA PRO A 132 11.65 -2.69 -8.95
C PRO A 132 12.38 -1.67 -8.07
N VAL A 133 11.78 -0.51 -7.77
CA VAL A 133 12.43 0.53 -6.93
C VAL A 133 12.20 0.35 -5.43
N ILE A 134 11.32 -0.59 -5.05
CA ILE A 134 10.97 -0.90 -3.64
C ILE A 134 11.94 -1.93 -3.01
N GLN A 135 12.76 -2.60 -3.83
CA GLN A 135 13.62 -3.74 -3.45
C GLN A 135 14.67 -3.44 -2.36
#